data_AF-A0A661IGC1-F1
#
_entry.id   AF-A0A661IGC1-F1
#
_cell.length_a   1.000
_cell.length_b   1.000
_cell.length_c   1.000
_cell.angle_alpha   90.00
_cell.angle_beta   90.00
_cell.angle_gamma   90.00
#
_symmetry.space_group_name_H-M   'P 1'
#
loop_
_entity.id
_entity.type
_entity.pdbx_description
1 polymer ?
#
loop_
_entity_poly.entity_id
_entity_poly.type
_entity_poly.pdbx_seq_one_letter_code
_entity_poly.pdbx_strand_id
1 'polypeptide(L)'
;MKKKVAYQGVKGAYSHLACYHVYPEYEAIACKSFDDTMYLVEEGDADIAMIPMENSTAGRVEEIYRLIPKMKLYIIDEHFEPVNHCLLAL
;
A
#
# COMPACT_ATOMS: atom_id res chain seq x y z
N MET A 1 -17.74 11.19 -5.22
CA MET A 1 -16.30 11.30 -4.90
C MET A 1 -15.59 10.09 -5.46
N LYS A 2 -14.33 10.23 -5.90
CA LYS A 2 -13.51 9.08 -6.28
C LYS A 2 -13.15 8.32 -4.99
N LYS A 3 -13.21 6.99 -5.00
CA LYS A 3 -12.75 6.18 -3.87
C LYS A 3 -11.24 6.34 -3.72
N LYS A 4 -10.71 6.10 -2.52
CA LYS A 4 -9.32 6.37 -2.14
C LYS A 4 -8.64 5.10 -1.66
N VAL A 5 -7.40 4.89 -2.11
CA VAL A 5 -6.51 3.82 -1.64
C VAL A 5 -5.27 4.43 -1.03
N ALA A 6 -5.06 4.22 0.26
CA ALA A 6 -3.86 4.67 0.96
C ALA A 6 -2.70 3.69 0.73
N TYR A 7 -1.48 4.19 0.63
CA TYR A 7 -0.28 3.37 0.58
C TYR A 7 0.90 4.08 1.23
N GLN A 8 1.82 3.30 1.81
CA GLN A 8 3.07 3.83 2.32
C GLN A 8 4.07 4.07 1.19
N GLY A 9 4.70 5.24 1.18
CA GLY A 9 5.77 5.60 0.25
C GLY A 9 5.48 6.89 -0.52
N VAL A 10 5.94 6.95 -1.78
CA VAL A 10 5.83 8.12 -2.65
C VAL A 10 5.24 7.76 -4.01
N LYS A 11 4.80 8.76 -4.78
CA LYS A 11 4.31 8.55 -6.14
C LYS A 11 5.39 7.89 -7.00
N GLY A 12 5.02 6.82 -7.71
CA GLY A 12 5.93 6.03 -8.54
C GLY A 12 6.64 4.87 -7.82
N ALA A 13 6.46 4.71 -6.50
CA ALA A 13 6.90 3.50 -5.80
C ALA A 13 6.10 2.27 -6.22
N TYR A 14 6.58 1.06 -5.92
CA TYR A 14 5.86 -0.18 -6.24
C TYR A 14 4.48 -0.27 -5.57
N SER A 15 4.33 0.22 -4.33
CA SER A 15 3.01 0.29 -3.69
C SER A 15 2.04 1.21 -4.44
N HIS A 16 2.53 2.31 -5.00
CA HIS A 16 1.74 3.20 -5.87
C HIS A 16 1.38 2.49 -7.19
N LEU A 17 2.30 1.72 -7.76
CA LEU A 17 2.06 0.92 -8.96
C LEU A 17 0.98 -0.15 -8.71
N ALA A 18 1.07 -0.87 -7.60
CA ALA A 18 0.07 -1.84 -7.17
C ALA A 18 -1.32 -1.21 -7.00
N CYS A 19 -1.40 -0.02 -6.38
CA CYS A 19 -2.66 0.73 -6.30
C CYS A 19 -3.23 1.03 -7.69
N TYR A 20 -2.39 1.46 -8.63
CA TYR A 20 -2.81 1.79 -9.98
C TYR A 20 -3.27 0.55 -10.78
N HIS A 21 -2.58 -0.58 -10.64
CA HIS A 21 -2.94 -1.84 -11.32
C HIS A 21 -4.24 -2.45 -10.78
N VAL A 22 -4.41 -2.49 -9.46
CA VAL A 22 -5.57 -3.16 -8.84
C VAL A 22 -6.79 -2.23 -8.77
N TYR A 23 -6.57 -0.93 -8.54
CA TYR A 23 -7.62 0.07 -8.34
C TYR A 23 -7.42 1.31 -9.24
N PRO A 24 -7.45 1.17 -10.58
CA PRO A 24 -7.19 2.29 -11.50
C PRO A 24 -8.19 3.47 -11.34
N GLU A 25 -9.43 3.14 -10.94
CA GLU A 25 -10.51 4.09 -10.68
C GLU A 25 -10.47 4.69 -9.27
N TYR A 26 -9.43 4.42 -8.48
CA TYR A 26 -9.26 5.01 -7.14
C TYR A 26 -8.21 6.15 -7.19
N GLU A 27 -8.28 7.05 -6.23
CA GLU A 27 -7.24 8.03 -5.93
C GLU A 27 -6.22 7.42 -4.97
N ALA A 28 -4.95 7.37 -5.37
CA ALA A 28 -3.89 6.83 -4.53
C ALA A 28 -3.32 7.90 -3.59
N ILE A 29 -3.34 7.65 -2.28
CA ILE A 29 -2.89 8.57 -1.23
C ILE A 29 -1.58 8.07 -0.64
N ALA A 30 -0.50 8.84 -0.87
CA ALA A 30 0.82 8.54 -0.35
C ALA A 30 0.94 8.91 1.14
N CYS A 31 1.44 7.97 1.94
CA CYS A 31 1.61 8.10 3.39
C CYS A 31 3.08 7.88 3.79
N LYS A 32 3.50 8.47 4.91
CA LYS A 32 4.91 8.39 5.35
C LYS A 32 5.24 7.05 6.00
N SER A 33 4.32 6.50 6.80
CA SER A 33 4.48 5.24 7.53
C SER A 33 3.32 4.29 7.25
N PHE A 34 3.48 3.02 7.65
CA PHE A 34 2.40 2.05 7.59
C PHE A 34 1.30 2.35 8.62
N ASP A 35 1.66 2.81 9.81
CA ASP A 35 0.72 3.30 10.81
C ASP A 35 -0.18 4.42 10.24
N ASP A 36 0.41 5.44 9.62
CA ASP A 36 -0.34 6.55 9.00
C ASP A 36 -1.29 6.02 7.91
N THR A 37 -0.82 5.05 7.12
CA THR A 37 -1.59 4.45 6.03
C THR A 37 -2.83 3.71 6.56
N MET A 38 -2.66 2.90 7.60
CA MET A 38 -3.75 2.14 8.21
C MET A 38 -4.70 3.07 8.97
N TYR A 39 -4.17 4.07 9.67
CA TYR A 39 -4.96 5.04 10.41
C TYR A 39 -5.93 5.83 9.52
N LEU A 40 -5.52 6.23 8.31
CA LEU A 40 -6.42 6.87 7.35
C LEU A 40 -7.63 6.01 6.98
N VAL A 41 -7.48 4.68 6.95
CA VAL A 41 -8.60 3.78 6.68
C VAL A 41 -9.48 3.64 7.91
N GLU A 42 -8.91 3.57 9.11
CA GLU A 42 -9.67 3.49 10.36
C GLU A 42 -10.54 4.74 10.60
N GLU A 43 -10.02 5.94 10.27
CA GLU A 43 -10.76 7.21 10.42
C GLU A 43 -11.72 7.47 9.25
N GLY A 44 -11.68 6.66 8.19
CA GLY A 44 -12.54 6.80 7.01
C GLY A 44 -12.08 7.86 6.00
N ASP A 45 -10.86 8.39 6.15
CA ASP A 45 -10.25 9.31 5.19
C ASP A 45 -9.81 8.62 3.89
N ALA A 46 -9.59 7.30 3.94
CA ALA A 46 -9.37 6.41 2.80
C ALA A 46 -10.30 5.18 2.89
N ASP A 47 -10.69 4.63 1.74
CA ASP A 47 -11.60 3.47 1.71
C ASP A 47 -10.88 2.15 2.00
N ILE A 48 -9.62 2.03 1.54
CA ILE A 48 -8.78 0.83 1.68
C ILE A 48 -7.30 1.23 1.76
N ALA A 49 -6.45 0.29 2.20
CA ALA A 49 -4.99 0.43 2.16
C ALA A 49 -4.35 -0.70 1.34
N MET A 50 -3.35 -0.35 0.52
CA MET A 50 -2.48 -1.31 -0.18
C MET A 50 -1.19 -1.48 0.61
N ILE A 51 -1.03 -2.63 1.27
CA ILE A 51 0.06 -2.91 2.21
C ILE A 51 0.92 -4.08 1.71
N PRO A 52 2.23 -3.88 1.47
CA PRO A 52 3.14 -4.96 1.10
C PRO A 52 3.43 -5.85 2.33
N MET A 53 3.03 -7.11 2.28
CA MET A 53 3.26 -8.08 3.37
C MET A 53 4.62 -8.78 3.27
N GLU A 54 5.00 -9.18 2.06
CA GLU A 54 6.21 -9.96 1.80
C GLU A 54 6.88 -9.50 0.49
N ASN A 55 8.19 -9.68 0.41
CA ASN A 55 8.99 -9.48 -0.79
C ASN A 55 9.88 -10.72 -1.00
N SER A 56 9.93 -11.26 -2.23
CA SER A 56 10.71 -12.47 -2.54
C SER A 56 12.21 -12.33 -2.32
N THR A 57 12.75 -11.11 -2.36
CA THR A 57 14.18 -10.82 -2.19
C THR A 57 14.52 -10.39 -0.76
N ALA A 58 13.69 -9.56 -0.15
CA ALA A 58 13.94 -8.98 1.18
C ALA A 58 13.23 -9.71 2.33
N GLY A 59 12.36 -10.67 2.02
CA GLY A 59 11.56 -11.40 3.00
C GLY A 59 10.34 -10.61 3.47
N ARG A 60 9.86 -10.94 4.66
CA ARG A 60 8.65 -10.37 5.27
C ARG A 60 8.86 -8.92 5.70
N VAL A 61 7.80 -8.13 5.59
CA VAL A 61 7.76 -6.79 6.18
C VAL A 61 7.30 -6.90 7.63
N GLU A 62 8.25 -7.21 8.53
CA GLU A 62 8.02 -7.47 9.96
C GLU A 62 7.17 -6.42 10.67
N GLU A 63 7.32 -5.15 10.29
CA GLU A 63 6.55 -4.04 10.86
C GLU A 63 5.04 -4.25 10.69
N ILE A 64 4.59 -4.72 9.53
CA ILE A 64 3.17 -4.94 9.24
C ILE A 64 2.56 -6.01 10.15
N TYR A 65 3.30 -7.10 10.41
CA TYR A 65 2.86 -8.17 11.30
C TYR A 65 2.69 -7.71 12.74
N ARG A 66 3.41 -6.65 13.15
CA ARG A 66 3.26 -6.03 14.48
C ARG A 66 2.12 -5.01 14.52
N LEU A 67 1.77 -4.41 13.38
CA LEU A 67 0.74 -3.38 13.27
C LEU A 67 -0.65 -3.96 13.09
N ILE A 68 -0.86 -4.91 12.17
CA ILE A 68 -2.17 -5.48 11.87
C ILE A 68 -2.96 -5.91 13.12
N PRO A 69 -2.38 -6.63 14.11
CA PRO A 69 -3.12 -7.05 15.30
C PRO A 69 -3.64 -5.91 16.19
N LYS A 70 -3.09 -4.70 16.02
CA LYS A 70 -3.48 -3.51 16.79
C LYS A 70 -4.57 -2.70 16.10
N MET A 71 -4.79 -2.94 14.81
CA MET A 71 -5.77 -2.23 13.99
C MET A 71 -7.14 -2.91 14.07
N LYS A 72 -8.20 -2.14 13.84
CA LYS A 72 -9.58 -2.58 13.68
C LYS A 72 -9.91 -2.92 12.23
N LEU A 73 -8.88 -3.12 11.40
CA LEU A 73 -8.97 -3.41 9.98
C LEU A 73 -8.94 -4.93 9.73
N TYR A 74 -9.40 -5.34 8.56
CA TYR A 74 -9.37 -6.71 8.10
C TYR A 74 -8.84 -6.76 6.66
N ILE A 75 -8.19 -7.87 6.32
CA ILE A 75 -7.69 -8.12 4.96
C ILE A 75 -8.90 -8.49 4.09
N ILE A 76 -9.04 -7.84 2.94
CA ILE A 76 -10.16 -8.06 2.01
C ILE A 76 -9.75 -8.68 0.67
N ASP A 77 -8.48 -8.58 0.31
CA ASP A 77 -7.94 -9.04 -0.97
C ASP A 77 -6.40 -9.14 -0.91
N GLU A 78 -5.80 -9.79 -1.90
CA GLU A 78 -4.35 -9.90 -2.08
C GLU A 78 -3.90 -9.59 -3.52
N HIS A 79 -2.66 -9.10 -3.66
CA HIS A 79 -2.05 -8.81 -4.96
C HIS A 79 -0.56 -9.11 -4.96
N PHE A 80 -0.06 -9.60 -6.10
CA PHE A 80 1.36 -9.89 -6.31
C PHE A 80 1.91 -8.97 -7.40
N GLU A 81 2.71 -7.97 -7.00
CA GLU A 81 3.29 -7.00 -7.93
C GLU A 81 4.70 -7.45 -8.36
N PRO A 82 4.94 -7.68 -9.67
CA PRO A 82 6.28 -8.01 -10.17
C PRO A 82 7.21 -6.79 -10.12
N VAL A 83 8.29 -6.90 -9.35
CA VAL A 83 9.31 -5.86 -9.19
C VAL A 83 10.29 -5.88 -10.37
N ASN A 84 10.22 -4.86 -11.23
CA ASN A 84 11.09 -4.72 -12.41
C ASN A 84 11.88 -3.41 -12.35
N HIS A 85 13.18 -3.50 -12.03
CA HIS A 85 14.05 -2.33 -12.00
C HIS A 85 14.50 -1.93 -13.41
N CYS A 86 14.30 -0.67 -13.76
CA CYS A 86 14.75 -0.09 -15.03
C CYS A 86 15.81 0.99 -14.78
N LEU A 87 16.89 0.96 -15.55
CA LEU A 87 17.87 2.03 -15.56
C LEU A 87 17.35 3.20 -16.40
N LEU A 88 17.28 4.39 -15.81
CA LEU A 88 16.91 5.62 -16.50
C LEU A 88 18.16 6.46 -16.77
N ALA A 89 18.29 6.95 -17.99
CA ALA A 89 19.35 7.87 -18.44
C ALA A 89 18.74 8.95 -19.35
N LEU A 90 19.48 10.05 -19.53
CA LEU A 90 19.11 11.19 -20.38
C LEU A 90 19.81 11.11 -21.74
#